data_AF-A0A0A1USN4-F1
#
_entry.id   AF-A0A0A1USN4-F1
#
_cell.length_a   1.000
_cell.length_b   1.000
_cell.length_c   1.000
_cell.angle_alpha   90.00
_cell.angle_beta   90.00
_cell.angle_gamma   90.00
#
_symmetry.space_group_name_H-M   'P 1'
#
loop_
_entity.id
_entity.type
_entity.pdbx_description
1 polymer ?
#
loop_
_entity_poly.entity_id
_entity_poly.type
_entity_poly.pdbx_seq_one_letter_code
_entity_poly.pdbx_strand_id
1 'polypeptide(L)'
;MFKAAYDHFVKEYKTEPYIGMLCHYSVVDQRIPIPQKQFSFLGPALELLYQSLYMAQTQLLASPMTQAAGFALKISALCDEIKTIDVADKGGIAQIQARVNECTEEADRWRLRQDLIDDAKKLERKNFSPGDWIEAFNTKEWSSGILGVHGNAKYSALADDVKYRREDFARDYALAASQKGTFTLGDSEDVILGFRVNSYWNDTSNGWFKMHNGTVGSSQVTVEFSSYGTRGCNWAIEVWTVSKLKYDKKE
;
A
#
# COMPACT_ATOMS: atom_id res chain seq x y z
N MET A 1 -17.11 -23.80 -4.63
CA MET A 1 -16.50 -22.45 -4.69
C MET A 1 -15.06 -22.45 -5.22
N PHE A 2 -14.22 -23.44 -4.90
CA PHE A 2 -12.81 -23.47 -5.35
C PHE A 2 -12.57 -23.57 -6.87
N LYS A 3 -13.53 -24.10 -7.63
CA LYS A 3 -13.37 -24.34 -9.07
C LYS A 3 -13.30 -23.06 -9.91
N ALA A 4 -14.11 -22.05 -9.59
CA ALA A 4 -14.11 -20.79 -10.33
C ALA A 4 -12.82 -19.97 -10.10
N ALA A 5 -12.30 -19.99 -8.87
CA ALA A 5 -11.01 -19.37 -8.55
C ALA A 5 -9.84 -20.10 -9.25
N TYR A 6 -9.89 -21.43 -9.31
CA TYR A 6 -8.90 -22.25 -10.00
C TYR A 6 -8.93 -22.08 -11.52
N ASP A 7 -10.10 -22.08 -12.13
CA ASP A 7 -10.26 -21.92 -13.58
C ASP A 7 -9.82 -20.51 -14.04
N HIS A 8 -10.09 -19.49 -13.24
CA HIS A 8 -9.59 -18.12 -13.48
C HIS A 8 -8.06 -18.06 -13.33
N PHE A 9 -7.49 -18.74 -12.33
CA PHE A 9 -6.05 -18.83 -12.13
C PHE A 9 -5.33 -19.52 -13.30
N VAL A 10 -5.84 -20.66 -13.78
CA VAL A 10 -5.26 -21.37 -14.93
C VAL A 10 -5.31 -20.54 -16.21
N LYS A 11 -6.36 -19.72 -16.38
CA LYS A 11 -6.56 -18.87 -17.56
C LYS A 11 -5.61 -17.67 -17.61
N GLU A 12 -5.36 -17.03 -16.47
CA GLU A 12 -4.57 -15.80 -16.37
C GLU A 12 -3.05 -16.05 -16.25
N TYR A 13 -2.64 -17.13 -15.57
CA TYR A 13 -1.23 -17.37 -15.21
C TYR A 13 -0.59 -18.49 -16.03
N LYS A 14 -0.79 -18.46 -17.35
CA LYS A 14 -0.30 -19.51 -18.28
C LYS A 14 1.16 -19.88 -17.95
N THR A 15 1.37 -21.19 -17.81
CA THR A 15 2.62 -21.95 -17.60
C THR A 15 3.22 -22.09 -16.19
N GLU A 16 2.61 -21.57 -15.12
CA GLU A 16 3.20 -21.64 -13.76
C GLU A 16 2.46 -22.39 -12.63
N PRO A 17 1.24 -22.98 -12.77
CA PRO A 17 0.64 -23.74 -11.66
C PRO A 17 1.45 -24.98 -11.23
N TYR A 18 2.38 -25.46 -12.06
CA TYR A 18 3.01 -26.75 -11.82
C TYR A 18 3.92 -26.71 -10.58
N ILE A 19 4.64 -25.61 -10.33
CA ILE A 19 5.72 -25.59 -9.33
C ILE A 19 5.20 -25.26 -7.92
N GLY A 20 4.23 -24.36 -7.80
CA GLY A 20 3.54 -24.09 -6.52
C GLY A 20 2.75 -25.27 -6.01
N MET A 21 2.17 -26.05 -6.93
CA MET A 21 1.52 -27.30 -6.60
C MET A 21 2.56 -28.36 -6.15
N LEU A 22 3.71 -28.47 -6.81
CA LEU A 22 4.76 -29.44 -6.41
C LEU A 22 5.38 -29.13 -5.04
N CYS A 23 5.58 -27.86 -4.65
CA CYS A 23 6.02 -27.49 -3.30
C CYS A 23 5.02 -27.92 -2.22
N HIS A 24 3.74 -27.60 -2.40
CA HIS A 24 2.69 -27.94 -1.43
C HIS A 24 2.44 -29.45 -1.39
N TYR A 25 2.42 -30.11 -2.54
CA TYR A 25 2.14 -31.54 -2.63
C TYR A 25 3.36 -32.42 -2.34
N SER A 26 4.62 -31.96 -2.45
CA SER A 26 5.78 -32.74 -1.97
C SER A 26 5.89 -32.77 -0.44
N VAL A 27 5.25 -31.82 0.25
CA VAL A 27 5.09 -31.82 1.71
C VAL A 27 3.95 -32.77 2.15
N VAL A 28 2.94 -32.98 1.29
CA VAL A 28 1.76 -33.82 1.58
C VAL A 28 1.89 -35.25 1.00
N ASP A 29 2.64 -35.45 -0.09
CA ASP A 29 2.90 -36.72 -0.77
C ASP A 29 4.39 -36.83 -1.16
N GLN A 30 5.13 -37.69 -0.46
CA GLN A 30 6.59 -37.87 -0.61
C GLN A 30 7.02 -38.45 -1.97
N ARG A 31 6.10 -38.95 -2.80
CA ARG A 31 6.40 -39.47 -4.15
C ARG A 31 6.58 -38.35 -5.18
N ILE A 32 6.13 -37.15 -4.85
CA ILE A 32 6.28 -35.97 -5.69
C ILE A 32 7.66 -35.35 -5.40
N PRO A 33 8.57 -35.29 -6.38
CA PRO A 33 9.93 -34.83 -6.12
C PRO A 33 9.92 -33.36 -5.68
N ILE A 34 10.62 -33.10 -4.56
CA ILE A 34 10.87 -31.76 -4.01
C ILE A 34 11.39 -30.86 -5.14
N PRO A 35 10.94 -29.60 -5.27
CA PRO A 35 11.37 -28.67 -6.32
C PRO A 35 12.88 -28.66 -6.57
N GLN A 36 13.70 -28.71 -5.50
CA GLN A 36 15.16 -28.82 -5.60
C GLN A 36 15.65 -30.01 -6.45
N LYS A 37 14.95 -31.15 -6.44
CA LYS A 37 15.27 -32.33 -7.28
C LYS A 37 14.75 -32.21 -8.71
N GLN A 38 13.84 -31.30 -9.00
CA GLN A 38 13.30 -31.10 -10.35
C GLN A 38 14.17 -30.17 -11.19
N PHE A 39 14.98 -29.31 -10.55
CA PHE A 39 15.81 -28.31 -11.22
C PHE A 39 17.31 -28.64 -11.20
N SER A 40 17.69 -29.80 -10.67
CA SER A 40 19.09 -30.25 -10.54
C SER A 40 19.86 -30.33 -11.87
N PHE A 41 19.18 -30.20 -13.01
CA PHE A 41 19.75 -30.18 -14.35
C PHE A 41 20.21 -28.80 -14.82
N LEU A 42 19.77 -27.71 -14.17
CA LEU A 42 20.08 -26.32 -14.55
C LEU A 42 21.42 -25.84 -13.98
N GLY A 43 21.96 -26.55 -12.98
CA GLY A 43 23.14 -26.16 -12.24
C GLY A 43 22.85 -25.11 -11.16
N PRO A 44 23.72 -24.98 -10.13
CA PRO A 44 23.36 -24.30 -8.88
C PRO A 44 22.96 -22.83 -9.02
N ALA A 45 23.57 -22.09 -9.96
CA ALA A 45 23.30 -20.67 -10.16
C ALA A 45 21.91 -20.41 -10.78
N LEU A 46 21.54 -21.20 -11.79
CA LEU A 46 20.23 -21.08 -12.44
C LEU A 46 19.10 -21.60 -11.55
N GLU A 47 19.38 -22.62 -10.72
CA GLU A 47 18.43 -23.10 -9.70
C GLU A 47 18.05 -21.99 -8.71
N LEU A 48 19.02 -21.22 -8.21
CA LEU A 48 18.78 -20.12 -7.27
C LEU A 48 17.94 -19.01 -7.91
N LEU A 49 18.25 -18.63 -9.16
CA LEU A 49 17.46 -17.65 -9.92
C LEU A 49 16.00 -18.08 -10.05
N TYR A 50 15.79 -19.34 -10.40
CA TYR A 50 14.46 -19.91 -10.57
C TYR A 50 13.68 -19.94 -9.24
N GLN A 51 14.35 -20.29 -8.14
CA GLN A 51 13.75 -20.27 -6.79
C GLN A 51 13.33 -18.84 -6.38
N SER A 52 14.16 -17.83 -6.66
CA SER A 52 13.84 -16.42 -6.35
C SER A 52 12.59 -15.95 -7.11
N LEU A 53 12.50 -16.25 -8.41
CA LEU A 53 11.31 -15.94 -9.21
C LEU A 53 10.05 -16.63 -8.68
N TYR A 54 10.17 -17.88 -8.25
CA TYR A 54 9.07 -18.62 -7.65
C TYR A 54 8.58 -17.97 -6.34
N MET A 55 9.50 -17.53 -5.48
CA MET A 55 9.14 -16.80 -4.26
C MET A 55 8.47 -15.47 -4.58
N ALA A 56 9.01 -14.71 -5.53
CA ALA A 56 8.42 -13.46 -6.00
C ALA A 56 6.99 -13.66 -6.54
N GLN A 57 6.77 -14.71 -7.33
CA GLN A 57 5.44 -15.05 -7.83
C GLN A 57 4.46 -15.40 -6.71
N THR A 58 4.88 -16.25 -5.76
CA THR A 58 4.04 -16.65 -4.63
C THR A 58 3.62 -15.43 -3.82
N GLN A 59 4.54 -14.50 -3.61
CA GLN A 59 4.29 -13.27 -2.89
C GLN A 59 3.32 -12.33 -3.63
N LEU A 60 3.46 -12.19 -4.96
CA LEU A 60 2.51 -11.44 -5.77
C LEU A 60 1.11 -12.06 -5.74
N LEU A 61 1.01 -13.39 -5.76
CA LEU A 61 -0.27 -14.09 -5.65
C LEU A 61 -0.92 -13.91 -4.26
N ALA A 62 -0.10 -13.79 -3.21
CA ALA A 62 -0.58 -13.47 -1.87
C ALA A 62 -1.00 -11.99 -1.73
N SER A 63 -0.64 -11.14 -2.70
CA SER A 63 -0.98 -9.72 -2.74
C SER A 63 -2.02 -9.40 -3.82
N PRO A 64 -3.32 -9.42 -3.49
CA PRO A 64 -4.42 -9.34 -4.46
C PRO A 64 -4.63 -7.91 -5.00
N MET A 65 -3.59 -7.24 -5.48
CA MET A 65 -3.65 -5.91 -6.09
C MET A 65 -3.79 -6.02 -7.60
N THR A 66 -4.67 -5.22 -8.20
CA THR A 66 -5.02 -5.34 -9.63
C THR A 66 -3.80 -5.23 -10.56
N GLN A 67 -2.87 -4.32 -10.25
CA GLN A 67 -1.66 -4.13 -11.06
C GLN A 67 -0.56 -5.17 -10.82
N ALA A 68 -0.61 -5.96 -9.73
CA ALA A 68 0.35 -7.04 -9.50
C ALA A 68 0.22 -8.16 -10.55
N ALA A 69 -0.95 -8.34 -11.17
CA ALA A 69 -1.18 -9.36 -12.19
C ALA A 69 -0.33 -9.16 -13.46
N GLY A 70 -0.09 -7.91 -13.87
CA GLY A 70 0.79 -7.60 -15.01
C GLY A 70 2.25 -8.00 -14.77
N PHE A 71 2.64 -8.18 -13.50
CA PHE A 71 3.97 -8.60 -13.11
C PHE A 71 4.18 -10.11 -13.27
N ALA A 72 3.13 -10.91 -13.13
CA ALA A 72 3.22 -12.36 -13.28
C ALA A 72 3.69 -12.76 -14.69
N LEU A 73 3.22 -12.07 -15.73
CA LEU A 73 3.68 -12.29 -17.12
C LEU A 73 5.19 -12.08 -17.28
N LYS A 74 5.78 -11.10 -16.56
CA LYS A 74 7.22 -10.85 -16.57
C LYS A 74 7.99 -11.99 -15.90
N ILE A 75 7.46 -12.51 -14.81
CA ILE A 75 8.04 -13.67 -14.12
C ILE A 75 7.99 -14.90 -15.02
N SER A 76 6.85 -15.19 -15.64
CA SER A 76 6.73 -16.34 -16.56
C SER A 76 7.73 -16.27 -17.71
N ALA A 77 7.89 -15.08 -18.32
CA ALA A 77 8.87 -14.88 -19.39
C ALA A 77 10.32 -15.14 -18.94
N LEU A 78 10.69 -14.69 -17.74
CA LEU A 78 12.02 -14.94 -17.17
C LEU A 78 12.25 -16.42 -16.83
N CYS A 79 11.21 -17.11 -16.31
CA CYS A 79 11.27 -18.55 -16.07
C CYS A 79 11.57 -19.33 -17.36
N ASP A 80 10.97 -18.94 -18.49
CA ASP A 80 11.22 -19.56 -19.79
C ASP A 80 12.61 -19.23 -20.34
N GLU A 81 13.09 -18.00 -20.13
CA GLU A 81 14.45 -17.59 -20.49
C GLU A 81 15.51 -18.41 -19.75
N ILE A 82 15.34 -18.62 -18.43
CA ILE A 82 16.26 -19.45 -17.61
C ILE A 82 16.32 -20.90 -18.09
N LYS A 83 15.22 -21.46 -18.61
CA LYS A 83 15.20 -22.85 -19.12
C LYS A 83 16.01 -23.03 -20.40
N THR A 84 16.26 -21.94 -21.13
CA THR A 84 16.82 -21.99 -22.49
C THR A 84 18.22 -21.40 -22.58
N ILE A 85 18.69 -20.68 -21.55
CA ILE A 85 20.02 -20.09 -21.54
C ILE A 85 21.14 -21.13 -21.42
N ASP A 86 22.23 -20.91 -22.15
CA ASP A 86 23.45 -21.69 -22.02
C ASP A 86 24.13 -21.39 -20.67
N VAL A 87 24.38 -22.43 -19.88
CA VAL A 87 25.08 -22.34 -18.58
C VAL A 87 26.50 -21.78 -18.70
N ALA A 88 27.12 -21.84 -19.88
CA ALA A 88 28.42 -21.24 -20.15
C ALA A 88 28.35 -19.73 -20.41
N ASP A 89 27.17 -19.18 -20.74
CA ASP A 89 26.96 -17.76 -21.00
C ASP A 89 26.84 -16.94 -19.71
N LYS A 90 27.99 -16.67 -19.10
CA LYS A 90 28.08 -15.86 -17.88
C LYS A 90 27.51 -14.44 -18.06
N GLY A 91 27.56 -13.88 -19.27
CA GLY A 91 27.05 -12.55 -19.57
C GLY A 91 25.54 -12.51 -19.55
N GLY A 92 24.90 -13.45 -20.25
CA GLY A 92 23.45 -13.64 -20.23
C GLY A 92 22.92 -13.97 -18.83
N ILE A 93 23.61 -14.84 -18.09
CA ILE A 93 23.22 -15.19 -16.70
C ILE A 93 23.23 -13.94 -15.80
N ALA A 94 24.23 -13.07 -15.92
CA ALA A 94 24.29 -11.83 -15.14
C ALA A 94 23.14 -10.87 -15.47
N GLN A 95 22.73 -10.78 -16.74
CA GLN A 95 21.58 -9.96 -17.16
C GLN A 95 20.26 -10.53 -16.65
N ILE A 96 20.08 -11.86 -16.71
CA ILE A 96 18.93 -12.53 -16.12
C ILE A 96 18.88 -12.28 -14.61
N GLN A 97 20.01 -12.42 -13.90
CA GLN A 97 20.09 -12.16 -12.46
C GLN A 97 19.62 -10.75 -12.09
N ALA A 98 20.03 -9.72 -12.85
CA ALA A 98 19.58 -8.36 -12.61
C ALA A 98 18.06 -8.24 -12.73
N ARG A 99 17.47 -8.81 -13.79
CA ARG A 99 16.01 -8.82 -14.02
C ARG A 99 15.25 -9.65 -12.97
N VAL A 100 15.83 -10.74 -12.48
CA VAL A 100 15.26 -11.53 -11.37
C VAL A 100 15.26 -10.73 -10.07
N ASN A 101 16.34 -9.99 -9.78
CA ASN A 101 16.42 -9.12 -8.62
C ASN A 101 15.35 -8.03 -8.68
N GLU A 102 15.19 -7.36 -9.84
CA GLU A 102 14.11 -6.39 -10.06
C GLU A 102 12.73 -7.00 -9.80
N CYS A 103 12.52 -8.25 -10.22
CA CYS A 103 11.27 -8.97 -9.96
C CYS A 103 11.01 -9.28 -8.49
N THR A 104 12.07 -9.65 -7.78
CA THR A 104 11.99 -9.96 -6.35
C THR A 104 11.73 -8.68 -5.56
N GLU A 105 12.46 -7.60 -5.85
CA GLU A 105 12.27 -6.29 -5.23
C GLU A 105 10.86 -5.72 -5.48
N GLU A 106 10.32 -5.87 -6.69
CA GLU A 106 8.98 -5.41 -6.99
C GLU A 106 7.91 -6.24 -6.26
N ALA A 107 8.07 -7.56 -6.17
CA ALA A 107 7.19 -8.42 -5.37
C ALA A 107 7.22 -8.04 -3.87
N ASP A 108 8.39 -7.65 -3.35
CA ASP A 108 8.52 -7.08 -2.01
C ASP A 108 7.79 -5.75 -1.85
N ARG A 109 7.91 -4.84 -2.82
CA ARG A 109 7.13 -3.60 -2.81
C ARG A 109 5.63 -3.87 -2.80
N TRP A 110 5.13 -4.82 -3.59
CA TRP A 110 3.70 -5.18 -3.60
C TRP A 110 3.18 -5.68 -2.25
N ARG A 111 3.95 -6.54 -1.57
CA ARG A 111 3.62 -6.95 -0.20
C ARG A 111 3.59 -5.76 0.75
N LEU A 112 4.59 -4.89 0.70
CA LEU A 112 4.63 -3.68 1.53
C LEU A 112 3.44 -2.76 1.25
N ARG A 113 2.98 -2.64 0.00
CA ARG A 113 1.81 -1.84 -0.36
C ARG A 113 0.54 -2.38 0.31
N GLN A 114 0.35 -3.70 0.29
CA GLN A 114 -0.78 -4.33 0.95
C GLN A 114 -0.72 -4.14 2.46
N ASP A 115 0.43 -4.42 3.07
CA ASP A 115 0.69 -4.20 4.48
C ASP A 115 0.39 -2.76 4.89
N LEU A 116 0.79 -1.78 4.06
CA LEU A 116 0.55 -0.37 4.32
C LEU A 116 -0.94 -0.04 4.44
N ILE A 117 -1.77 -0.55 3.53
CA ILE A 117 -3.23 -0.33 3.55
C ILE A 117 -3.87 -1.06 4.73
N ASP A 118 -3.49 -2.31 4.95
CA ASP A 118 -4.07 -3.12 6.02
C ASP A 118 -3.68 -2.57 7.40
N ASP A 119 -2.44 -2.10 7.58
CA ASP A 119 -1.98 -1.46 8.81
C ASP A 119 -2.58 -0.06 9.00
N ALA A 120 -2.72 0.74 7.93
CA ALA A 120 -3.44 2.01 7.99
C ALA A 120 -4.87 1.83 8.52
N LYS A 121 -5.60 0.82 8.02
CA LYS A 121 -6.95 0.48 8.48
C LYS A 121 -6.97 0.02 9.94
N LYS A 122 -5.95 -0.70 10.41
CA LYS A 122 -5.84 -1.09 11.83
C LYS A 122 -5.58 0.11 12.75
N LEU A 123 -4.86 1.11 12.24
CA LEU A 123 -4.56 2.37 12.93
C LEU A 123 -5.67 3.41 12.79
N GLU A 124 -6.75 3.08 12.08
CA GLU A 124 -7.96 3.88 12.06
C GLU A 124 -8.53 3.97 13.49
N ARG A 125 -8.69 5.20 13.97
CA ARG A 125 -9.09 5.45 15.35
C ARG A 125 -10.58 5.13 15.54
N LYS A 126 -10.89 4.01 16.20
CA LYS A 126 -12.26 3.49 16.46
C LYS A 126 -13.22 4.37 17.30
N ASN A 127 -12.80 5.55 17.73
CA ASN A 127 -13.58 6.38 18.67
C ASN A 127 -14.33 7.53 18.01
N PHE A 128 -14.28 7.68 16.68
CA PHE A 128 -14.93 8.81 16.02
C PHE A 128 -15.82 8.36 14.87
N SER A 129 -17.11 8.58 15.05
CA SER A 129 -18.16 8.49 14.04
C SER A 129 -18.20 9.80 13.24
N PRO A 130 -18.54 9.76 11.93
CA PRO A 130 -18.91 10.96 11.20
C PRO A 130 -19.96 11.74 11.99
N GLY A 131 -19.69 13.00 12.32
CA GLY A 131 -20.57 13.83 13.12
C GLY A 131 -20.03 14.22 14.51
N ASP A 132 -18.95 13.60 14.97
CA ASP A 132 -18.39 13.86 16.30
C ASP A 132 -17.61 15.17 16.36
N TRP A 133 -17.81 15.89 17.46
CA TRP A 133 -17.28 17.23 17.73
C TRP A 133 -16.13 17.18 18.73
N ILE A 134 -15.06 17.93 18.46
CA ILE A 134 -13.82 17.92 19.26
C ILE A 134 -13.34 19.35 19.53
N GLU A 135 -13.08 19.65 20.81
CA GLU A 135 -12.52 20.94 21.24
C GLU A 135 -11.01 21.00 21.03
N ALA A 136 -10.54 22.12 20.48
CA ALA A 136 -9.12 22.36 20.22
C ALA A 136 -8.26 22.28 21.49
N PHE A 137 -8.78 22.76 22.62
CA PHE A 137 -8.02 22.82 23.87
C PHE A 137 -7.71 21.44 24.44
N ASN A 138 -8.59 20.47 24.18
CA ASN A 138 -8.41 19.08 24.60
C ASN A 138 -7.59 18.28 23.60
N THR A 139 -7.36 18.78 22.38
CA THR A 139 -6.71 18.04 21.30
C THR A 139 -6.00 18.98 20.32
N LYS A 140 -4.76 19.36 20.65
CA LYS A 140 -3.91 20.21 19.78
C LYS A 140 -3.60 19.56 18.43
N GLU A 141 -3.45 18.25 18.43
CA GLU A 141 -3.25 17.42 17.24
C GLU A 141 -4.20 16.23 17.34
N TRP A 142 -4.92 15.97 16.26
CA TRP A 142 -5.70 14.75 16.10
C TRP A 142 -5.27 14.05 14.81
N SER A 143 -5.06 12.73 14.87
CA SER A 143 -4.66 11.95 13.72
C SER A 143 -5.32 10.57 13.69
N SER A 144 -5.42 10.02 12.48
CA SER A 144 -5.91 8.67 12.20
C SER A 144 -5.14 8.06 11.02
N GLY A 145 -4.86 6.76 11.08
CA GLY A 145 -4.11 6.05 10.04
C GLY A 145 -2.61 6.32 10.06
N ILE A 146 -1.97 6.21 8.89
CA ILE A 146 -0.51 6.39 8.73
C ILE A 146 -0.21 7.77 8.17
N LEU A 147 0.54 8.58 8.93
CA LEU A 147 0.86 9.99 8.62
C LEU A 147 2.12 10.13 7.77
N GLY A 148 2.13 9.42 6.64
CA GLY A 148 3.27 9.32 5.75
C GLY A 148 4.23 8.19 6.11
N VAL A 149 5.14 7.90 5.18
CA VAL A 149 6.06 6.75 5.26
C VAL A 149 7.53 7.16 5.24
N HIS A 150 7.82 8.45 5.05
CA HIS A 150 9.18 8.97 5.12
C HIS A 150 9.70 8.85 6.56
N GLY A 151 10.85 8.21 6.75
CA GLY A 151 11.39 7.91 8.09
C GLY A 151 10.72 6.74 8.80
N ASN A 152 9.71 6.09 8.20
CA ASN A 152 9.16 4.84 8.72
C ASN A 152 10.09 3.68 8.31
N ALA A 153 10.63 2.95 9.29
CA ALA A 153 11.58 1.86 9.05
C ALA A 153 11.01 0.72 8.17
N LYS A 154 9.68 0.50 8.19
CA LYS A 154 9.01 -0.55 7.41
C LYS A 154 8.62 -0.09 6.00
N TYR A 155 8.19 1.17 5.85
CA TYR A 155 7.55 1.65 4.61
C TYR A 155 8.36 2.72 3.85
N SER A 156 9.59 3.01 4.25
CA SER A 156 10.45 4.00 3.58
C SER A 156 10.63 3.74 2.08
N ALA A 157 10.65 2.47 1.66
CA ALA A 157 10.73 2.07 0.26
C ALA A 157 9.50 2.46 -0.59
N LEU A 158 8.41 2.92 0.03
CA LEU A 158 7.18 3.38 -0.61
C LEU A 158 7.01 4.90 -0.55
N ALA A 159 8.06 5.66 -0.19
CA ALA A 159 7.98 7.11 -0.05
C ALA A 159 7.42 7.81 -1.30
N ASP A 160 7.86 7.38 -2.49
CA ASP A 160 7.42 7.96 -3.76
C ASP A 160 5.99 7.57 -4.15
N ASP A 161 5.41 6.54 -3.53
CA ASP A 161 4.02 6.13 -3.75
C ASP A 161 3.04 7.00 -2.94
N VAL A 162 3.50 7.67 -1.86
CA VAL A 162 2.65 8.42 -0.93
C VAL A 162 2.65 9.92 -1.25
N LYS A 163 1.47 10.46 -1.54
CA LYS A 163 1.24 11.89 -1.74
C LYS A 163 0.81 12.55 -0.44
N TYR A 164 1.34 13.74 -0.18
CA TYR A 164 0.95 14.59 0.94
C TYR A 164 0.21 15.82 0.42
N ARG A 165 -0.91 16.18 1.05
CA ARG A 165 -1.62 17.44 0.83
C ARG A 165 -1.94 18.08 2.18
N ARG A 166 -1.87 19.40 2.21
CA ARG A 166 -2.22 20.22 3.38
C ARG A 166 -3.02 21.41 2.94
N GLU A 167 -4.03 21.74 3.73
CA GLU A 167 -4.74 23.02 3.63
C GLU A 167 -4.77 23.69 4.99
N ASP A 168 -4.46 24.99 4.97
CA ASP A 168 -4.45 25.84 6.12
C ASP A 168 -5.70 26.72 6.12
N PHE A 169 -6.36 26.79 7.27
CA PHE A 169 -7.37 27.80 7.56
C PHE A 169 -6.79 28.81 8.53
N ALA A 170 -6.13 29.81 7.97
CA ALA A 170 -5.65 30.98 8.69
C ALA A 170 -6.48 32.20 8.28
N ARG A 171 -7.10 32.88 9.24
CA ARG A 171 -7.78 34.17 9.00
C ARG A 171 -7.40 35.18 10.07
N ASP A 172 -6.62 36.17 9.66
CA ASP A 172 -6.24 37.34 10.46
C ASP A 172 -7.37 38.37 10.44
N TYR A 173 -8.38 38.17 11.27
CA TYR A 173 -9.35 39.24 11.53
C TYR A 173 -9.59 39.34 13.03
N ALA A 174 -9.02 40.40 13.61
CA ALA A 174 -9.34 40.85 14.95
C ALA A 174 -10.80 41.35 14.98
N LEU A 175 -11.57 40.78 15.91
CA LEU A 175 -12.88 41.19 16.41
C LEU A 175 -14.16 40.81 15.62
N ALA A 176 -15.04 40.16 16.41
CA ALA A 176 -16.51 40.20 16.43
C ALA A 176 -17.39 39.11 15.76
N ALA A 177 -16.87 38.15 14.98
CA ALA A 177 -17.69 37.00 14.54
C ALA A 177 -16.94 35.67 14.66
N SER A 178 -17.64 34.63 15.13
CA SER A 178 -17.15 33.25 15.03
C SER A 178 -16.88 32.93 13.55
N GLN A 179 -15.69 32.43 13.25
CA GLN A 179 -15.32 32.06 11.89
C GLN A 179 -15.56 30.58 11.70
N LYS A 180 -16.31 30.22 10.66
CA LYS A 180 -16.62 28.83 10.32
C LYS A 180 -16.12 28.51 8.92
N GLY A 181 -15.57 27.32 8.73
CA GLY A 181 -15.11 26.83 7.43
C GLY A 181 -15.25 25.32 7.33
N THR A 182 -15.46 24.81 6.12
CA THR A 182 -15.50 23.37 5.85
C THR A 182 -14.52 23.08 4.73
N PHE A 183 -13.64 22.12 4.94
CA PHE A 183 -12.61 21.71 3.99
C PHE A 183 -12.83 20.26 3.62
N THR A 184 -12.65 19.96 2.34
CA THR A 184 -12.67 18.59 1.82
C THR A 184 -11.36 18.36 1.10
N LEU A 185 -10.52 17.49 1.67
CA LEU A 185 -9.24 17.13 1.07
C LEU A 185 -9.29 15.70 0.56
N GLY A 186 -8.71 15.49 -0.61
CA GLY A 186 -8.58 14.18 -1.24
C GLY A 186 -8.79 14.25 -2.75
N ASP A 187 -8.80 13.08 -3.37
CA ASP A 187 -8.88 12.90 -4.83
C ASP A 187 -9.70 11.66 -5.15
N SER A 188 -10.51 11.69 -6.22
CA SER A 188 -11.31 10.52 -6.61
C SER A 188 -10.42 9.33 -6.98
N GLU A 189 -9.20 9.59 -7.45
CA GLU A 189 -8.24 8.59 -7.90
C GLU A 189 -7.29 8.10 -6.80
N ASP A 190 -7.40 8.66 -5.59
CA ASP A 190 -6.54 8.32 -4.46
C ASP A 190 -7.36 7.70 -3.30
N VAL A 191 -6.65 7.02 -2.40
CA VAL A 191 -7.12 6.44 -1.15
C VAL A 191 -6.35 7.08 0.00
N ILE A 192 -7.05 7.51 1.03
CA ILE A 192 -6.46 8.09 2.24
C ILE A 192 -5.84 6.98 3.09
N LEU A 193 -4.53 7.10 3.34
CA LEU A 193 -3.79 6.27 4.29
C LEU A 193 -3.89 6.79 5.72
N GLY A 194 -3.95 8.10 5.85
CA GLY A 194 -4.03 8.76 7.13
C GLY A 194 -4.25 10.25 6.95
N PHE A 195 -4.71 10.88 8.01
CA PHE A 195 -4.95 12.30 8.03
C PHE A 195 -4.76 12.85 9.44
N ARG A 196 -4.47 14.15 9.48
CA ARG A 196 -4.20 14.88 10.70
C ARG A 196 -4.90 16.24 10.66
N VAL A 197 -5.43 16.62 11.81
CA VAL A 197 -5.98 17.95 12.08
C VAL A 197 -5.12 18.60 13.15
N ASN A 198 -4.59 19.78 12.86
CA ASN A 198 -3.72 20.54 13.74
C ASN A 198 -4.36 21.86 14.14
N SER A 199 -4.28 22.18 15.43
CA SER A 199 -4.56 23.49 16.00
C SER A 199 -3.24 24.20 16.31
N TYR A 200 -2.92 25.27 15.57
CA TYR A 200 -1.67 26.02 15.78
C TYR A 200 -1.80 27.18 16.79
N TRP A 201 -2.99 27.41 17.34
CA TRP A 201 -3.15 28.31 18.50
C TRP A 201 -2.84 27.58 19.80
N ASN A 202 -1.97 28.18 20.61
CA ASN A 202 -1.48 27.60 21.86
C ASN A 202 -2.20 28.08 23.13
N ASP A 203 -3.21 28.94 22.99
CA ASP A 203 -3.89 29.62 24.10
C ASP A 203 -5.28 29.05 24.40
N THR A 204 -5.60 27.84 23.91
CA THR A 204 -6.89 27.14 24.07
C THR A 204 -8.11 27.79 23.40
N SER A 205 -7.93 28.89 22.65
CA SER A 205 -9.04 29.67 22.08
C SER A 205 -9.40 29.35 20.62
N ASN A 206 -8.75 28.35 20.01
CA ASN A 206 -8.89 28.07 18.56
C ASN A 206 -10.29 27.57 18.14
N GLY A 207 -11.15 27.24 19.11
CA GLY A 207 -12.49 26.74 18.87
C GLY A 207 -12.54 25.22 18.81
N TRP A 208 -13.15 24.69 17.76
CA TRP A 208 -13.43 23.26 17.61
C TRP A 208 -13.34 22.83 16.16
N PHE A 209 -13.23 21.51 15.97
CA PHE A 209 -13.41 20.88 14.68
C PHE A 209 -14.37 19.70 14.77
N LYS A 210 -14.98 19.37 13.64
CA LYS A 210 -15.96 18.29 13.50
C LYS A 210 -15.71 17.53 12.20
N MET A 211 -15.65 16.22 12.30
CA MET A 211 -15.58 15.34 11.13
C MET A 211 -16.97 15.24 10.48
N HIS A 212 -17.07 15.48 9.18
CA HIS A 212 -18.33 15.32 8.43
C HIS A 212 -18.39 14.04 7.65
N ASN A 213 -17.33 13.73 6.90
CA ASN A 213 -17.29 12.57 6.02
C ASN A 213 -15.85 12.11 5.80
N GLY A 214 -15.71 10.85 5.41
CA GLY A 214 -14.43 10.27 5.04
C GLY A 214 -13.61 9.76 6.22
N THR A 215 -12.83 8.72 5.95
CA THR A 215 -11.89 8.11 6.89
C THR A 215 -10.75 7.42 6.11
N VAL A 216 -9.87 6.70 6.81
CA VAL A 216 -8.86 5.83 6.18
C VAL A 216 -9.53 4.87 5.20
N GLY A 217 -9.00 4.77 3.99
CA GLY A 217 -9.60 3.99 2.90
C GLY A 217 -10.62 4.77 2.06
N SER A 218 -11.04 5.98 2.48
CA SER A 218 -11.89 6.85 1.65
C SER A 218 -11.05 7.67 0.67
N SER A 219 -11.69 8.24 -0.36
CA SER A 219 -11.03 9.14 -1.31
C SER A 219 -10.86 10.56 -0.80
N GLN A 220 -11.76 10.98 0.08
CA GLN A 220 -11.81 12.34 0.59
C GLN A 220 -12.15 12.30 2.07
N VAL A 221 -11.69 13.31 2.80
CA VAL A 221 -12.06 13.61 4.17
C VAL A 221 -12.57 15.04 4.23
N THR A 222 -13.70 15.23 4.90
CA THR A 222 -14.35 16.52 5.11
C THR A 222 -14.35 16.89 6.58
N VAL A 223 -13.79 18.06 6.90
CA VAL A 223 -13.71 18.58 8.27
C VAL A 223 -14.26 19.99 8.31
N GLU A 224 -15.08 20.25 9.31
CA GLU A 224 -15.56 21.58 9.65
C GLU A 224 -14.80 22.14 10.84
N PHE A 225 -14.44 23.42 10.76
CA PHE A 225 -13.78 24.18 11.80
C PHE A 225 -14.66 25.34 12.21
N SER A 226 -14.62 25.69 13.49
CA SER A 226 -15.16 26.95 13.98
C SER A 226 -14.23 27.55 15.03
N SER A 227 -13.98 28.85 14.97
CA SER A 227 -13.34 29.59 16.06
C SER A 227 -14.34 29.96 17.15
N TYR A 228 -13.83 30.19 18.37
CA TYR A 228 -14.60 30.92 19.38
C TYR A 228 -14.64 32.43 19.03
N GLY A 229 -15.71 33.12 19.44
CA GLY A 229 -15.88 34.54 19.14
C GLY A 229 -14.73 35.40 19.68
N THR A 230 -14.48 36.55 19.04
CA THR A 230 -13.46 37.57 19.38
C THR A 230 -12.00 37.28 18.99
N ARG A 231 -11.68 36.10 18.42
CA ARG A 231 -10.33 35.77 17.96
C ARG A 231 -10.30 35.11 16.57
N GLY A 232 -9.11 35.13 15.98
CA GLY A 232 -8.83 34.48 14.70
C GLY A 232 -8.81 32.95 14.79
N CYS A 233 -8.56 32.32 13.65
CA CYS A 233 -8.59 30.87 13.50
C CYS A 233 -7.28 30.44 12.81
N ASN A 234 -6.61 29.40 13.32
CA ASN A 234 -5.43 28.81 12.68
C ASN A 234 -5.47 27.29 12.80
N TRP A 235 -6.06 26.65 11.80
CA TRP A 235 -6.14 25.21 11.67
C TRP A 235 -5.38 24.74 10.44
N ALA A 236 -4.92 23.50 10.47
CA ALA A 236 -4.60 22.78 9.25
C ALA A 236 -5.24 21.41 9.24
N ILE A 237 -5.60 20.98 8.04
CA ILE A 237 -5.88 19.59 7.74
C ILE A 237 -4.80 19.08 6.78
N GLU A 238 -4.28 17.91 7.09
CA GLU A 238 -3.22 17.24 6.36
C GLU A 238 -3.69 15.83 6.01
N VAL A 239 -3.46 15.41 4.77
CA VAL A 239 -3.84 14.07 4.30
C VAL A 239 -2.66 13.41 3.59
N TRP A 240 -2.48 12.12 3.85
CA TRP A 240 -1.56 11.25 3.14
C TRP A 240 -2.37 10.24 2.35
N THR A 241 -2.04 10.12 1.07
CA THR A 241 -2.84 9.38 0.10
C THR A 241 -1.96 8.53 -0.80
N VAL A 242 -2.53 7.46 -1.34
CA VAL A 242 -1.91 6.62 -2.38
C VAL A 242 -2.88 6.41 -3.54
N SER A 243 -2.38 6.12 -4.73
CA SER A 243 -3.23 5.92 -5.90
C SER A 243 -4.07 4.64 -5.80
N LYS A 244 -5.38 4.75 -6.03
CA LYS A 244 -6.29 3.60 -6.17
C LYS A 244 -5.81 2.60 -7.20
N LEU A 245 -5.35 3.08 -8.34
CA LEU A 245 -4.89 2.23 -9.43
C LEU A 245 -3.81 1.22 -8.98
N LYS A 246 -2.92 1.64 -8.08
CA LYS A 246 -1.88 0.79 -7.51
C LYS A 246 -2.39 -0.01 -6.32
N TYR A 247 -3.24 0.55 -5.46
CA TYR A 247 -3.55 -0.03 -4.15
C TYR A 247 -4.94 -0.69 -4.04
N ASP A 248 -5.77 -0.63 -5.08
CA ASP A 248 -7.07 -1.29 -5.12
C ASP A 248 -6.90 -2.81 -5.16
N LYS A 249 -7.65 -3.47 -4.29
CA LYS A 249 -7.73 -4.94 -4.28
C LYS A 249 -8.56 -5.37 -5.49
N LYS A 250 -8.11 -6.43 -6.17
CA LYS A 250 -8.89 -7.10 -7.22
C LYS A 250 -10.08 -7.78 -6.54
N GLU A 251 -11.30 -7.35 -6.86
CA GLU A 251 -12.55 -7.98 -6.41
C GLU A 251 -12.75 -9.38 -6.99
#